data_AF-A0A6D2G6J9-F1
#
_entry.id   AF-A0A6D2G6J9-F1
#
_cell.length_a   1.000
_cell.length_b   1.000
_cell.length_c   1.000
_cell.angle_alpha   90.00
_cell.angle_beta   90.00
_cell.angle_gamma   90.00
#
_symmetry.space_group_name_H-M   'P 1'
#
loop_
_entity.id
_entity.type
_entity.pdbx_description
1 polymer ?
#
loop_
_entity_poly.entity_id
_entity_poly.type
_entity_poly.pdbx_seq_one_letter_code
_entity_poly.pdbx_strand_id
1 'polypeptide(L)'
;MFDSDDAMVRIDMSEFMEKHSVSRLVGAPPGYVGYEEGGYLTEAVRRRPYSVILLDEVEKAHPDVFNILLQVLDDGRLTDGQGRTVDFRNTVVIMTSNLGSDLIQERFGELDYGRMKEMVLGVVSQNFRPGIYQPY
;
A
#
# COMPACT_ATOMS: atom_id res chain seq x y z
N MET A 1 -10.20 -16.04 13.97
CA MET A 1 -10.34 -14.59 14.19
C MET A 1 -10.07 -13.75 12.93
N PHE A 2 -9.67 -14.36 11.81
CA PHE A 2 -9.64 -13.76 10.46
C PHE A 2 -10.42 -14.63 9.44
N ASP A 3 -11.38 -15.41 9.93
CA ASP A 3 -11.92 -16.60 9.22
C ASP A 3 -13.18 -16.29 8.38
N SER A 4 -13.32 -15.04 7.95
CA SER A 4 -14.35 -14.65 7.00
C SER A 4 -13.65 -13.96 5.83
N ASP A 5 -13.89 -14.43 4.60
CA ASP A 5 -13.47 -13.77 3.35
C ASP A 5 -13.86 -12.27 3.31
N ASP A 6 -14.80 -11.87 4.17
CA ASP A 6 -15.21 -10.48 4.45
C ASP A 6 -14.13 -9.59 5.11
N ALA A 7 -13.05 -10.14 5.70
CA ALA A 7 -12.07 -9.32 6.43
C ALA A 7 -11.02 -8.63 5.53
N MET A 8 -11.04 -8.90 4.22
CA MET A 8 -10.08 -8.37 3.27
C MET A 8 -10.66 -7.18 2.48
N VAL A 9 -9.94 -6.06 2.50
CA VAL A 9 -10.22 -4.90 1.65
C VAL A 9 -9.12 -4.84 0.59
N ARG A 10 -9.50 -5.01 -0.68
CA ARG A 10 -8.58 -4.89 -1.81
C ARG A 10 -8.70 -3.51 -2.42
N ILE A 11 -7.56 -2.86 -2.66
CA ILE A 11 -7.47 -1.56 -3.32
C ILE A 11 -6.52 -1.69 -4.50
N ASP A 12 -7.02 -1.39 -5.69
CA ASP A 12 -6.23 -1.34 -6.93
C ASP A 12 -5.47 -0.01 -7.00
N MET A 13 -4.14 -0.07 -7.02
CA MET A 13 -3.29 1.12 -7.02
C MET A 13 -3.24 1.83 -8.38
N SER A 14 -3.72 1.20 -9.45
CA SER A 14 -3.87 1.86 -10.76
C SER A 14 -4.89 3.01 -10.71
N GLU A 15 -5.88 2.98 -9.80
CA GLU A 15 -6.81 4.10 -9.59
C GLU A 15 -6.12 5.35 -9.00
N PHE A 16 -4.91 5.18 -8.45
CA PHE A 16 -4.14 6.19 -7.75
C PHE A 16 -2.88 6.61 -8.50
N MET A 17 -2.83 6.40 -9.83
CA MET A 17 -1.73 6.82 -10.72
C MET A 17 -1.56 8.35 -10.78
N GLU A 18 -2.64 9.09 -10.62
CA GLU A 18 -2.67 10.54 -10.77
C GLU A 18 -2.59 11.26 -9.43
N LYS A 19 -1.88 12.39 -9.38
CA LYS A 19 -1.68 13.13 -8.12
C LYS A 19 -3.00 13.51 -7.44
N HIS A 20 -4.02 13.87 -8.21
CA HIS A 20 -5.32 14.28 -7.69
C HIS A 20 -6.15 13.10 -7.17
N SER A 21 -5.88 11.87 -7.60
CA SER A 21 -6.60 10.71 -7.08
C SER A 21 -6.05 10.21 -5.74
N VAL A 22 -4.79 10.52 -5.40
CA VAL A 22 -4.17 10.19 -4.10
C VAL A 22 -5.00 10.70 -2.92
N SER A 23 -5.61 11.88 -3.03
CA SER A 23 -6.45 12.43 -1.96
C SER A 23 -7.69 11.57 -1.70
N ARG A 24 -8.19 10.80 -2.67
CA ARG A 24 -9.32 9.86 -2.46
C ARG A 24 -8.93 8.69 -1.55
N LEU A 25 -7.65 8.36 -1.42
CA LEU A 25 -7.18 7.27 -0.57
C LEU A 25 -7.33 7.63 0.92
N VAL A 26 -7.07 8.89 1.27
CA VAL A 26 -7.06 9.39 2.67
C VAL A 26 -8.12 10.45 2.96
N GLY A 27 -8.90 10.84 1.97
CA GLY A 27 -9.92 11.89 2.07
C GLY A 27 -9.36 13.23 1.61
N ALA A 28 -10.18 13.97 0.87
CA ALA A 28 -9.81 15.30 0.42
C ALA A 28 -9.78 16.29 1.61
N PRO A 29 -8.95 17.35 1.57
CA PRO A 29 -8.98 18.41 2.57
C PRO A 29 -10.20 19.33 2.40
N PRO A 30 -10.54 20.17 3.42
CA PRO A 30 -11.66 21.10 3.34
C PRO A 30 -11.57 22.00 2.10
N GLY A 31 -12.68 22.11 1.35
CA GLY A 31 -12.76 22.92 0.13
C GLY A 31 -12.46 22.18 -1.19
N TYR A 32 -12.21 20.88 -1.15
CA TYR A 32 -12.01 20.03 -2.33
C TYR A 32 -13.19 19.06 -2.55
N VAL A 33 -13.41 18.65 -3.80
CA VAL A 33 -14.42 17.63 -4.15
C VAL A 33 -14.07 16.31 -3.45
N GLY A 34 -15.07 15.66 -2.83
CA GLY A 34 -14.89 14.42 -2.07
C GLY A 34 -14.53 14.62 -0.59
N TYR A 35 -14.58 15.86 -0.07
CA TYR A 35 -14.31 16.15 1.34
C TYR A 35 -15.20 15.34 2.30
N GLU A 36 -16.49 15.19 2.00
CA GLU A 36 -17.44 14.50 2.88
C GLU A 36 -17.37 12.96 2.81
N GLU A 37 -16.72 12.40 1.79
CA GLU A 37 -16.72 10.95 1.53
C GLU A 37 -15.70 10.19 2.39
N GLY A 38 -14.75 10.89 3.01
CA GLY A 38 -13.62 10.28 3.71
C GLY A 38 -12.63 9.61 2.74
N GLY A 39 -11.56 9.02 3.28
CA GLY A 39 -10.60 8.29 2.46
C GLY A 39 -10.98 6.83 2.32
N TYR A 40 -10.78 6.24 1.14
CA TYR A 40 -11.00 4.81 0.92
C TYR A 40 -10.26 3.94 1.95
N LEU A 41 -8.97 4.21 2.17
CA LEU A 41 -8.13 3.44 3.09
C LEU A 41 -8.49 3.73 4.55
N THR A 42 -8.67 5.00 4.90
CA THR A 42 -8.95 5.42 6.28
C THR A 42 -10.33 4.97 6.73
N GLU A 43 -11.35 5.03 5.87
CA GLU A 43 -12.70 4.55 6.17
C GLU A 43 -12.77 3.03 6.24
N ALA A 44 -12.04 2.31 5.38
CA ALA A 44 -11.96 0.85 5.43
C ALA A 44 -11.48 0.36 6.80
N VAL A 45 -10.35 0.89 7.27
CA VAL A 45 -9.78 0.52 8.57
C VAL A 45 -10.62 1.05 9.74
N ARG A 46 -11.19 2.27 9.63
CA ARG A 46 -12.08 2.81 10.67
C ARG A 46 -13.31 1.94 10.89
N ARG A 47 -13.90 1.40 9.80
CA ARG A 47 -15.07 0.50 9.87
C ARG A 47 -14.71 -0.90 10.35
N ARG A 48 -13.50 -1.38 10.01
CA ARG A 48 -13.00 -2.71 10.39
C ARG A 48 -11.54 -2.62 10.83
N PRO A 49 -11.26 -2.31 12.11
CA PRO A 49 -9.89 -2.16 12.61
C PRO A 49 -9.07 -3.46 12.56
N TYR A 50 -9.74 -4.61 12.58
CA TYR A 50 -9.16 -5.94 12.36
C TYR A 50 -9.43 -6.35 10.92
N SER A 51 -8.53 -5.98 10.02
CA SER A 51 -8.69 -6.21 8.59
C SER A 51 -7.36 -6.53 7.91
N VAL A 52 -7.46 -7.18 6.76
CA VAL A 52 -6.34 -7.32 5.82
C VAL A 52 -6.57 -6.32 4.70
N ILE A 53 -5.62 -5.41 4.50
CA ILE A 53 -5.63 -4.49 3.35
C ILE A 53 -4.69 -5.06 2.30
N LEU A 54 -5.23 -5.41 1.12
CA LEU A 54 -4.44 -5.79 -0.04
C LEU A 54 -4.33 -4.59 -0.99
N LEU A 55 -3.12 -4.06 -1.14
CA LEU A 55 -2.77 -3.02 -2.09
C LEU A 55 -2.18 -3.70 -3.33
N ASP A 56 -2.93 -3.69 -4.42
CA ASP A 56 -2.54 -4.39 -5.64
C ASP A 56 -1.93 -3.47 -6.68
N GLU A 57 -0.99 -3.99 -7.47
CA GLU A 57 -0.22 -3.26 -8.47
C GLU A 57 0.43 -1.97 -7.94
N VAL A 58 1.06 -2.03 -6.75
CA VAL A 58 1.61 -0.84 -6.08
C VAL A 58 2.61 -0.06 -6.93
N GLU A 59 3.27 -0.70 -7.90
CA GLU A 59 4.15 -0.03 -8.86
C GLU A 59 3.48 0.99 -9.77
N LYS A 60 2.15 0.91 -9.91
CA LYS A 60 1.35 1.86 -10.70
C LYS A 60 0.99 3.10 -9.89
N ALA A 61 1.02 3.03 -8.56
CA ALA A 61 0.62 4.14 -7.70
C ALA A 61 1.46 5.40 -7.94
N HIS A 62 0.83 6.56 -7.80
CA HIS A 62 1.58 7.82 -7.72
C HIS A 62 2.55 7.80 -6.52
N PRO A 63 3.77 8.35 -6.63
CA PRO A 63 4.76 8.32 -5.56
C PRO A 63 4.29 8.85 -4.19
N ASP A 64 3.34 9.78 -4.19
CA ASP A 64 2.75 10.32 -2.95
C ASP A 64 1.96 9.28 -2.14
N VAL A 65 1.45 8.22 -2.76
CA VAL A 65 0.83 7.08 -2.06
C VAL A 65 1.84 6.42 -1.12
N PHE A 66 3.11 6.29 -1.53
CA PHE A 66 4.12 5.67 -0.67
C PHE A 66 4.40 6.49 0.59
N ASN A 67 4.31 7.82 0.55
CA ASN A 67 4.48 8.63 1.76
C ASN A 67 3.37 8.32 2.79
N ILE A 68 2.15 8.07 2.32
CA ILE A 68 1.02 7.65 3.16
C ILE A 68 1.28 6.26 3.74
N LEU A 69 1.73 5.31 2.91
CA LEU A 69 2.03 3.95 3.35
C LEU A 69 3.19 3.90 4.36
N LEU A 70 4.24 4.71 4.15
CA LEU A 70 5.35 4.86 5.08
C LEU A 70 4.87 5.31 6.45
N GLN A 71 4.01 6.33 6.50
CA GLN A 71 3.43 6.80 7.76
C GLN A 71 2.66 5.68 8.48
N VAL A 72 1.89 4.87 7.74
CA VAL A 72 1.18 3.72 8.32
C VAL A 72 2.15 2.66 8.86
N LEU A 73 3.21 2.35 8.13
CA LEU A 73 4.18 1.32 8.51
C LEU A 73 5.07 1.76 9.69
N ASP A 74 5.41 3.05 9.78
CA ASP A 74 6.25 3.61 10.84
C ASP A 74 5.45 3.84 12.13
N ASP A 75 4.35 4.60 12.07
CA ASP A 75 3.60 5.04 13.25
C ASP A 75 2.43 4.10 13.62
N GLY A 76 2.06 3.18 12.73
CA GLY A 76 0.85 2.37 12.87
C GLY A 76 -0.43 3.19 12.86
N ARG A 77 -0.39 4.44 12.38
CA ARG A 77 -1.51 5.40 12.39
C ARG A 77 -1.48 6.28 11.16
N LEU A 78 -2.65 6.74 10.74
CA LEU A 78 -2.79 7.66 9.61
C LEU A 78 -3.82 8.73 9.94
N THR A 79 -3.48 9.98 9.66
CA THR A 79 -4.44 11.10 9.81
C THR A 79 -5.03 11.44 8.44
N ASP A 80 -6.35 11.43 8.38
CA ASP A 80 -7.10 11.65 7.15
C ASP A 80 -7.24 13.15 6.81
N GLY A 81 -7.78 13.47 5.64
CA GLY A 81 -7.97 14.86 5.18
C GLY A 81 -8.91 15.71 6.06
N GLN A 82 -9.69 15.08 6.94
CA GLN A 82 -10.56 15.73 7.92
C GLN A 82 -9.89 15.92 9.29
N GLY A 83 -8.62 15.51 9.44
CA GLY A 83 -7.88 15.58 10.70
C GLY A 83 -8.19 14.44 11.66
N ARG A 84 -8.86 13.37 11.21
CA ARG A 84 -9.19 12.20 12.04
C ARG A 84 -8.05 11.19 11.93
N THR A 85 -7.51 10.78 13.07
CA THR A 85 -6.47 9.74 13.13
C THR A 85 -7.09 8.35 13.22
N VAL A 86 -6.70 7.46 12.31
CA VAL A 86 -7.09 6.05 12.24
C VAL A 86 -5.93 5.17 12.67
N ASP A 87 -6.22 4.13 13.44
CA ASP A 87 -5.24 3.19 14.00
C ASP A 87 -5.15 1.92 13.14
N PHE A 88 -3.95 1.61 12.65
CA PHE A 88 -3.64 0.48 11.78
C PHE A 88 -2.90 -0.64 12.51
N ARG A 89 -2.66 -0.53 13.82
CA ARG A 89 -1.86 -1.52 14.58
C ARG A 89 -2.46 -2.92 14.62
N ASN A 90 -3.76 -3.06 14.33
CA ASN A 90 -4.46 -4.35 14.23
C ASN A 90 -4.79 -4.74 12.77
N THR A 91 -4.23 -4.02 11.81
CA THR A 91 -4.43 -4.21 10.38
C THR A 91 -3.20 -4.87 9.77
N VAL A 92 -3.40 -5.89 8.95
CA VAL A 92 -2.33 -6.48 8.13
C VAL A 92 -2.37 -5.80 6.76
N VAL A 93 -1.26 -5.16 6.36
CA VAL A 93 -1.14 -4.58 5.01
C VAL A 93 -0.29 -5.52 4.15
N ILE A 94 -0.86 -5.94 3.02
CA ILE A 94 -0.21 -6.77 2.00
C ILE A 94 -0.10 -5.92 0.74
N MET A 95 1.09 -5.89 0.14
CA MET A 95 1.34 -5.21 -1.13
C MET A 95 1.71 -6.25 -2.18
N THR A 96 1.08 -6.19 -3.35
CA THR A 96 1.44 -6.99 -4.52
C THR A 96 1.95 -6.10 -5.63
N SER A 97 2.95 -6.57 -6.34
CA SER A 97 3.55 -5.87 -7.47
C SER A 97 3.84 -6.85 -8.59
N ASN A 98 3.61 -6.43 -9.82
CA ASN A 98 4.05 -7.19 -11.00
C ASN A 98 5.51 -6.87 -11.38
N LEU A 99 6.19 -5.98 -10.65
CA LEU A 99 7.61 -5.71 -10.87
C LEU A 99 8.44 -6.97 -10.59
N GLY A 100 9.21 -7.38 -11.59
CA GLY A 100 10.06 -8.56 -11.49
C GLY A 100 9.37 -9.86 -11.90
N SER A 101 8.09 -9.87 -12.29
CA SER A 101 7.44 -11.06 -12.85
C SER A 101 8.15 -11.57 -14.09
N ASP A 102 8.53 -10.67 -15.01
CA ASP A 102 9.29 -11.02 -16.23
C ASP A 102 10.68 -11.56 -15.87
N LEU A 103 11.33 -10.95 -14.87
CA LEU A 103 12.64 -11.34 -14.37
C LEU A 103 12.64 -12.73 -13.72
N ILE A 104 11.58 -13.02 -12.95
CA ILE A 104 11.33 -14.33 -12.35
C ILE A 104 11.08 -15.35 -13.45
N GLN A 105 10.26 -15.03 -14.46
CA GLN A 105 9.97 -15.95 -15.57
C GLN A 105 11.22 -16.24 -16.42
N GLU A 106 12.03 -15.23 -16.76
CA GLU A 106 13.25 -15.41 -17.55
C GLU A 106 14.32 -16.23 -16.81
N ARG A 107 14.37 -16.16 -15.48
CA ARG A 107 15.40 -16.80 -14.66
C ARG A 107 14.87 -18.00 -13.86
N PHE A 108 13.64 -18.42 -14.13
CA PHE A 108 12.98 -19.50 -13.41
C PHE A 108 13.73 -20.81 -13.68
N GLY A 109 14.38 -21.36 -12.64
CA GLY A 109 15.19 -22.59 -12.74
C GLY A 109 16.69 -22.37 -12.94
N GLU A 110 17.15 -21.13 -13.17
CA GLU A 110 18.59 -20.81 -13.30
C GLU A 110 19.21 -20.25 -12.01
N LEU A 111 18.38 -19.67 -11.14
CA LEU A 111 18.82 -19.03 -9.90
C LEU A 111 18.23 -19.71 -8.67
N ASP A 112 19.03 -19.79 -7.60
CA ASP A 112 18.51 -20.16 -6.29
C ASP A 112 17.54 -19.07 -5.76
N TYR A 113 16.71 -19.47 -4.80
CA TYR A 113 15.72 -18.60 -4.18
C TYR A 113 16.32 -17.32 -3.58
N GLY A 114 17.54 -17.39 -3.03
CA GLY A 114 18.22 -16.25 -2.41
C GLY A 114 18.56 -15.17 -3.43
N ARG A 115 19.18 -15.55 -4.56
CA ARG A 115 19.52 -14.63 -5.65
C ARG A 115 18.29 -14.04 -6.32
N MET A 116 17.25 -14.84 -6.51
CA MET A 116 15.97 -14.36 -7.05
C MET A 116 15.32 -13.33 -6.11
N LYS A 117 15.33 -13.60 -4.80
CA LYS A 117 14.85 -12.66 -3.77
C LYS A 117 15.65 -11.35 -3.81
N GLU A 118 16.98 -11.38 -3.82
CA GLU A 118 17.81 -10.17 -3.90
C GLU A 118 17.50 -9.33 -5.13
N MET A 119 17.28 -9.98 -6.28
CA MET A 119 16.98 -9.28 -7.53
C MET A 119 15.62 -8.59 -7.48
N VAL A 120 14.59 -9.29 -7.01
CA VAL A 120 13.24 -8.73 -6.82
C VAL A 120 13.30 -7.57 -5.82
N LEU A 121 13.98 -7.76 -4.68
CA LEU A 121 14.16 -6.72 -3.67
C LEU A 121 14.93 -5.50 -4.20
N GLY A 122 15.89 -5.70 -5.11
CA GLY A 122 16.61 -4.63 -5.77
C GLY A 122 15.70 -3.79 -6.67
N VAL A 123 14.83 -4.44 -7.47
CA VAL A 123 13.86 -3.75 -8.34
C VAL A 123 12.85 -2.95 -7.51
N VAL A 124 12.35 -3.54 -6.42
CA VAL A 124 11.47 -2.83 -5.47
C VAL A 124 12.24 -1.67 -4.84
N SER A 125 13.46 -1.85 -4.35
CA SER A 125 14.25 -0.78 -3.73
C SER A 125 14.60 0.39 -4.68
N GLN A 126 14.58 0.18 -6.00
CA GLN A 126 14.78 1.26 -6.98
C GLN A 126 13.51 2.07 -7.24
N ASN A 127 12.33 1.44 -7.15
CA ASN A 127 11.05 2.10 -7.34
C ASN A 127 10.54 2.76 -6.05
N PHE A 128 11.05 2.33 -4.89
CA PHE A 128 10.64 2.78 -3.58
C PHE A 128 11.77 3.60 -2.93
N ARG A 129 11.46 4.72 -2.27
CA ARG A 129 12.51 5.62 -1.71
C ARG A 129 13.47 4.86 -0.77
N PRO A 130 14.77 5.19 -0.77
CA PRO A 130 15.77 4.53 0.07
C PRO A 130 15.44 4.78 1.56
N GLY A 131 15.11 3.70 2.28
CA GLY A 131 14.65 3.73 3.67
C GLY A 131 13.74 2.54 4.03
N ILE A 132 13.09 1.94 3.03
CA ILE A 132 12.10 0.84 3.21
C ILE A 132 12.76 -0.54 3.40
N TYR A 133 14.05 -0.68 3.08
CA TYR A 133 14.73 -1.98 3.10
C TYR A 133 15.98 -1.96 3.97
N GLN A 134 15.93 -2.70 5.08
CA GLN A 134 17.10 -3.26 5.73
C GLN A 134 16.96 -4.78 5.69
N PRO A 135 17.71 -5.49 4.84
CA PRO A 135 17.75 -6.94 4.92
C PRO A 135 18.41 -7.33 6.26
N TYR A 136 17.73 -8.17 7.04
CA TYR A 136 18.30 -8.88 8.18
C TYR A 136 19.09 -10.09 7.70
#